data_AF-A0A2B3TIN0-F1
#
_entry.id   AF-A0A2B3TIN0-F1
#
_cell.length_a   1.000
_cell.length_b   1.000
_cell.length_c   1.000
_cell.angle_alpha   90.00
_cell.angle_beta   90.00
_cell.angle_gamma   90.00
#
_symmetry.space_group_name_H-M   'P 1'
#
loop_
_entity.id
_entity.type
_entity.pdbx_description
1 polymer ?
#
loop_
_entity_poly.entity_id
_entity_poly.type
_entity_poly.pdbx_seq_one_letter_code
_entity_poly.pdbx_strand_id
1 'polypeptide(L)'
;TQPAILTVSTGISRLLHLNGIRPSKVAGHSLGQFSALVEVGSLQFSDALSIVRKRGQLMSNVKREGCMLGVVSNTYQTLFEVIEESKQYEIDIAAYNSPT
;
A
#
# COMPACT_ATOMS: atom_id res chain seq x y z
N THR A 1 10.71 6.83 -3.95
CA THR A 1 9.27 7.16 -3.92
C THR A 1 8.61 6.94 -2.57
N GLN A 2 8.74 5.77 -1.93
CA GLN A 2 7.94 5.46 -0.74
C GLN A 2 8.06 6.45 0.45
N PRO A 3 9.28 6.90 0.85
CA PRO A 3 9.41 7.87 1.95
C PRO A 3 8.72 9.20 1.68
N ALA A 4 8.70 9.63 0.41
CA ALA A 4 8.05 10.87 0.00
C ALA A 4 6.52 10.76 0.15
N ILE A 5 5.93 9.63 -0.27
CA ILE A 5 4.49 9.38 -0.10
C ILE A 5 4.10 9.41 1.38
N LEU A 6 4.82 8.69 2.25
CA LEU A 6 4.58 8.72 3.70
C LEU A 6 4.61 10.17 4.23
N THR A 7 5.68 10.90 3.90
CA THR A 7 5.89 12.27 4.38
C THR A 7 4.77 13.21 3.95
N VAL A 8 4.36 13.14 2.67
CA VAL A 8 3.27 13.97 2.14
C VAL A 8 1.94 13.60 2.79
N SER A 9 1.61 12.31 2.92
CA SER A 9 0.38 11.86 3.58
C SER A 9 0.31 12.33 5.04
N THR A 10 1.39 12.17 5.82
CA THR A 10 1.45 12.66 7.21
C THR A 10 1.36 14.19 7.26
N GLY A 11 1.99 14.89 6.33
CA GLY A 11 1.91 16.35 6.22
C GLY A 11 0.48 16.85 5.97
N ILE A 12 -0.23 16.23 5.02
CA ILE A 12 -1.65 16.52 4.73
C ILE A 12 -2.50 16.24 5.97
N SER A 13 -2.28 15.12 6.66
CA SER A 13 -3.04 14.79 7.88
C SER A 13 -2.86 15.84 8.99
N ARG A 14 -1.62 16.30 9.20
CA ARG A 14 -1.32 17.40 10.12
C ARG A 14 -1.98 18.71 9.70
N LEU A 15 -2.04 19.01 8.40
CA LEU A 15 -2.74 20.19 7.90
C LEU A 15 -4.24 20.10 8.17
N LEU A 16 -4.88 18.95 7.95
CA LEU A 16 -6.29 18.74 8.27
C LEU A 16 -6.56 18.95 9.77
N HIS A 17 -5.66 18.44 10.63
CA HIS A 17 -5.70 18.67 12.08
C HIS A 17 -5.65 20.14 12.47
N LEU A 18 -4.80 20.94 11.82
CA LEU A 18 -4.73 22.39 12.04
C LEU A 18 -6.01 23.11 11.62
N ASN A 19 -6.78 22.52 10.69
CA ASN A 19 -8.08 23.02 10.23
C ASN A 19 -9.27 22.39 10.98
N GLY A 20 -9.02 21.74 12.13
CA GLY A 20 -10.06 21.17 12.97
C GLY A 20 -10.70 19.87 12.46
N ILE A 21 -10.21 19.32 11.34
CA ILE A 21 -10.71 18.07 10.76
C ILE A 21 -9.92 16.93 11.38
N ARG A 22 -10.56 16.05 12.16
CA ARG A 22 -9.93 14.84 12.72
C ARG A 22 -10.63 13.58 12.22
N PRO A 23 -9.90 12.56 11.74
CA PRO A 23 -10.51 11.32 11.30
C PRO A 23 -10.97 10.49 12.50
N SER A 24 -12.22 9.99 12.45
CA SER A 24 -12.70 9.01 13.43
C SER A 24 -12.17 7.59 13.17
N LYS A 25 -11.78 7.31 11.92
CA LYS A 25 -11.21 6.04 11.46
C LYS A 25 -10.20 6.32 10.35
N VAL A 26 -9.19 5.44 10.24
CA VAL A 26 -8.19 5.50 9.18
C VAL A 26 -8.01 4.14 8.54
N ALA A 27 -7.57 4.14 7.29
CA ALA A 27 -7.15 2.95 6.57
C ALA A 27 -6.02 3.32 5.60
N GLY A 28 -5.19 2.35 5.25
CA GLY A 28 -4.11 2.53 4.30
C GLY A 28 -3.95 1.29 3.42
N HIS A 29 -3.65 1.51 2.14
CA HIS A 29 -3.39 0.43 1.20
C HIS A 29 -1.89 0.23 0.99
N SER A 30 -1.38 -0.98 1.23
CA SER A 30 0.06 -1.31 1.11
C SER A 30 0.93 -0.29 1.86
N LEU A 31 1.70 0.55 1.15
CA LEU A 31 2.50 1.62 1.74
C LEU A 31 1.67 2.59 2.61
N GLY A 32 0.41 2.85 2.24
CA GLY A 32 -0.45 3.78 2.97
C GLY A 32 -0.74 3.36 4.41
N GLN A 33 -0.57 2.07 4.75
CA GLN A 33 -0.75 1.57 6.12
C GLN A 33 0.20 2.25 7.10
N PHE A 34 1.43 2.56 6.68
CA PHE A 34 2.38 3.29 7.51
C PHE A 34 1.88 4.71 7.84
N SER A 35 1.33 5.42 6.85
CA SER A 35 0.72 6.74 7.08
C SER A 35 -0.47 6.65 8.03
N ALA A 36 -1.31 5.62 7.91
CA ALA A 36 -2.44 5.38 8.80
C ALA A 36 -1.99 5.08 10.25
N LEU A 37 -0.95 4.26 10.43
CA LEU A 37 -0.38 3.95 11.74
C LEU A 37 0.27 5.17 12.40
N VAL A 38 0.90 6.05 11.61
CA VAL A 38 1.41 7.34 12.09
C VAL A 38 0.27 8.26 12.53
N GLU A 39 -0.83 8.30 11.77
CA GLU A 39 -1.97 9.15 12.09
C GLU A 39 -2.63 8.79 13.43
N VAL A 40 -2.80 7.50 13.72
CA VAL A 40 -3.35 7.05 15.01
C VAL A 40 -2.32 6.98 16.14
N GLY A 41 -1.06 7.35 15.87
CA GLY A 41 0.02 7.36 16.87
C GLY A 41 0.58 5.99 17.24
N SER A 42 0.11 4.90 16.62
CA SER A 42 0.64 3.54 16.84
C SER A 42 2.07 3.36 16.34
N LEU A 43 2.53 4.23 15.43
CA LEU A 43 3.91 4.24 14.93
C LEU A 43 4.43 5.67 14.90
N GLN A 44 5.61 5.93 15.47
CA GLN A 44 6.22 7.26 15.39
C GLN A 44 6.63 7.56 13.95
N PHE A 45 6.50 8.84 13.54
CA PHE A 45 6.83 9.26 12.18
C PHE A 45 8.28 8.94 11.78
N SER A 46 9.24 9.13 12.69
CA SER A 46 10.65 8.81 12.48
C SER A 46 10.89 7.33 12.20
N ASP A 47 10.17 6.47 12.92
CA ASP A 47 10.30 5.02 12.81
C ASP A 47 9.65 4.55 11.51
N ALA A 48 8.44 5.05 11.21
CA ALA A 48 7.77 4.82 9.93
C ALA A 48 8.66 5.23 8.74
N LEU A 49 9.30 6.39 8.82
CA LEU A 49 10.19 6.89 7.78
C LEU A 49 11.41 5.97 7.59
N SER A 50 11.99 5.49 8.69
CA SER A 50 13.11 4.55 8.65
C SER A 50 12.72 3.21 8.03
N ILE A 51 11.57 2.65 8.42
CA ILE A 51 11.04 1.39 7.88
C ILE A 51 10.73 1.54 6.39
N VAL A 52 10.00 2.58 6.01
CA VAL A 52 9.58 2.82 4.62
C VAL A 52 10.79 3.10 3.72
N ARG A 53 11.81 3.81 4.22
CA ARG A 53 13.09 3.98 3.51
C ARG A 53 13.74 2.62 3.25
N LYS A 54 13.89 1.79 4.27
CA LYS A 54 14.54 0.48 4.13
C LYS A 54 13.74 -0.44 3.21
N ARG A 55 12.42 -0.47 3.32
CA ARG A 55 11.52 -1.20 2.42
C ARG A 55 11.71 -0.75 0.97
N GLY A 56 11.72 0.55 0.71
CA GLY A 56 11.96 1.10 -0.62
C GLY A 56 13.32 0.66 -1.20
N GLN A 57 14.38 0.71 -0.40
CA GLN A 57 15.71 0.24 -0.80
C GLN A 57 15.71 -1.26 -1.14
N LEU A 58 15.09 -2.09 -0.30
CA LEU A 58 15.01 -3.54 -0.54
C LEU A 58 14.23 -3.84 -1.81
N MET A 59 13.09 -3.19 -2.03
CA MET A 59 12.28 -3.36 -3.25
C MET A 59 13.04 -2.91 -4.51
N SER A 60 13.79 -1.80 -4.44
CA SER A 60 14.62 -1.34 -5.56
C SER A 60 15.83 -2.23 -5.86
N ASN A 61 16.24 -3.09 -4.92
CA ASN A 61 17.37 -4.00 -5.08
C ASN A 61 16.97 -5.39 -5.59
N VAL A 62 15.68 -5.67 -5.78
CA VAL A 62 15.21 -6.94 -6.36
C VAL A 62 15.69 -7.00 -7.80
N LYS A 63 16.55 -7.99 -8.11
CA LYS A 63 17.09 -8.21 -9.46
C LYS A 63 16.18 -9.02 -10.37
N ARG A 64 15.24 -9.75 -9.78
CA ARG A 64 14.26 -10.55 -10.52
C ARG A 64 13.28 -9.60 -11.20
N GLU A 65 13.11 -9.75 -12.50
CA GLU A 65 12.08 -9.02 -13.24
C GLU A 65 10.69 -9.56 -12.89
N GLY A 66 9.72 -8.65 -12.88
CA GLY A 66 8.32 -8.96 -12.64
C GLY A 66 7.46 -7.76 -13.01
N CYS A 67 6.16 -7.98 -13.18
CA CYS A 67 5.20 -6.94 -13.49
C CYS A 67 3.97 -7.05 -12.58
N MET A 68 3.16 -6.01 -12.58
CA MET A 68 1.86 -6.00 -11.94
C MET A 68 0.83 -5.56 -12.98
N LEU A 69 -0.34 -6.19 -12.97
CA LEU A 69 -1.45 -5.86 -13.84
C LEU A 69 -2.69 -5.54 -12.99
N GLY A 70 -3.32 -4.39 -13.26
CA GLY A 70 -4.65 -4.11 -12.75
C GLY A 70 -5.68 -4.83 -13.61
N VAL A 71 -6.46 -5.73 -13.01
CA VAL A 71 -7.50 -6.49 -13.69
C VAL A 71 -8.86 -6.05 -13.13
N VAL A 72 -9.79 -5.73 -14.02
CA VAL A 72 -11.18 -5.48 -13.67
C VAL A 72 -11.97 -6.71 -14.08
N SER A 73 -12.64 -7.35 -13.12
CA SER A 73 -13.52 -8.48 -13.37
C SER A 73 -14.93 -8.13 -12.90
N ASN A 74 -15.91 -8.94 -13.28
CA ASN A 74 -17.25 -8.87 -12.69
C ASN A 74 -17.39 -9.82 -11.50
N THR A 75 -16.51 -10.83 -11.39
CA THR A 75 -16.54 -11.84 -10.33
C THR A 75 -15.13 -12.29 -9.92
N TYR A 76 -14.97 -12.69 -8.66
CA TYR A 76 -13.74 -13.34 -8.19
C TYR A 76 -13.53 -14.72 -8.82
N GLN A 77 -14.60 -15.40 -9.24
CA GLN A 77 -14.51 -16.75 -9.81
C GLN A 77 -13.62 -16.77 -11.05
N THR A 78 -13.84 -15.82 -11.96
CA THR A 78 -13.02 -15.67 -13.17
C THR A 78 -11.55 -15.37 -12.84
N LEU A 79 -11.27 -14.60 -11.78
CA LEU A 79 -9.89 -14.33 -11.36
C LEU A 79 -9.20 -15.60 -10.85
N PHE A 80 -9.91 -16.42 -10.07
CA PHE A 80 -9.38 -17.69 -9.57
C PHE A 80 -9.10 -18.68 -10.69
N GLU A 81 -9.99 -18.78 -11.68
CA GLU A 81 -9.78 -19.62 -12.88
C GLU A 81 -8.53 -19.19 -13.63
N VAL A 82 -8.35 -17.89 -13.89
CA VAL A 82 -7.16 -17.37 -14.59
C VAL A 82 -5.87 -17.65 -13.82
N ILE A 83 -5.88 -17.52 -12.49
CA ILE A 83 -4.70 -17.80 -11.66
C ILE A 83 -4.37 -19.29 -11.65
N GLU A 84 -5.39 -20.14 -11.54
CA GLU A 84 -5.25 -21.59 -11.60
C GLU A 84 -4.64 -22.03 -12.94
N GLU A 85 -5.16 -21.50 -14.05
CA GLU A 85 -4.65 -21.75 -15.41
C GLU A 85 -3.23 -21.19 -15.61
N SER A 86 -2.86 -20.17 -14.84
CA SER A 86 -1.56 -19.48 -14.94
C SER A 86 -0.55 -19.93 -13.90
N LYS A 87 -0.79 -21.00 -13.14
CA LYS A 87 0.09 -21.47 -12.05
C LYS A 87 1.55 -21.68 -12.45
N GLN A 88 1.78 -22.08 -13.70
CA GLN A 88 3.12 -22.26 -14.26
C GLN A 88 3.94 -20.95 -14.38
N TYR A 89 3.30 -19.78 -14.28
CA TYR A 89 3.92 -18.47 -14.44
C TYR A 89 4.22 -17.76 -13.10
N GLU A 90 4.08 -18.44 -11.95
CA GLU A 90 4.32 -17.87 -10.62
C GLU A 90 3.56 -16.54 -10.37
N ILE A 91 2.26 -16.53 -10.68
CA ILE A 91 1.39 -15.36 -10.50
C ILE A 91 0.71 -15.42 -9.12
N ASP A 92 0.69 -14.28 -8.44
CA ASP A 92 -0.01 -14.09 -7.16
C ASP A 92 -0.93 -12.86 -7.18
N ILE A 93 -1.94 -12.88 -6.30
CA ILE A 93 -2.81 -11.72 -6.10
C ILE A 93 -2.15 -10.75 -5.14
N ALA A 94 -1.79 -9.57 -5.64
CA ALA A 94 -1.19 -8.51 -4.83
C ALA A 94 -2.22 -7.71 -4.01
N ALA A 95 -3.44 -7.51 -4.53
CA ALA A 95 -4.47 -6.73 -3.87
C ALA A 95 -5.87 -7.02 -4.43
N TYR A 96 -6.87 -7.01 -3.55
CA TYR A 96 -8.29 -6.94 -3.90
C TYR A 96 -8.79 -5.53 -3.58
N ASN A 97 -8.96 -4.72 -4.62
CA ASN A 97 -9.29 -3.30 -4.47
C ASN A 97 -10.80 -3.00 -4.56
N SER A 98 -11.58 -3.98 -5.01
CA SER A 98 -12.99 -3.85 -5.34
C SER A 98 -13.65 -5.23 -5.21
N PRO A 99 -14.95 -5.30 -4.88
CA PRO A 99 -15.72 -6.55 -4.91
C PRO A 99 -15.88 -7.16 -6.32
N THR A 100 -15.55 -6.40 -7.37
CA THR A 100 -15.56 -6.79 -8.78
C THR A 100 -14.19 -6.50 -9.40
#